data_AF-A0A9E2DQ89-F1
#
_entry.id   AF-A0A9E2DQ89-F1
#
_cell.length_a   1.000
_cell.length_b   1.000
_cell.length_c   1.000
_cell.angle_alpha   90.00
_cell.angle_beta   90.00
_cell.angle_gamma   90.00
#
_symmetry.space_group_name_H-M   'P 1'
#
loop_
_entity.id
_entity.type
_entity.pdbx_description
1 polymer ?
#
loop_
_entity_poly.entity_id
_entity_poly.type
_entity_poly.pdbx_seq_one_letter_code
_entity_poly.pdbx_strand_id
1 'polypeptide(L)'
;MKARQTIKADVFRGPFDPGGQPDAATGQPLEISLFAWNVRSGLSATKAVMADEKRYADVWHWPSAEKLLRSADALGFDHQVQYGMWSGYGGASRWNDEGLDFATAASASAVVTKNLNLFSTVHVGYKFHPMHIAKIGACIDFISDGRWGLNVVSGANPDDFLKFGMKERPPGPVRYAMADEFVTLMKYLWAYDDPVDFEGEHYQCYGGLIGPKPARKPRPILMNAGQSDAGFDFACRQADWVFVVPPKGHLEEYAAMVNKSHALAAKYERKVRVGAMCYSIIEETDAKAEETKAWLESEADYEAILYYSNAMAGTKSAMDMTEPDEWAGLGRDQYLKV
;
A
#
# COMPACT_ATOMS: atom_id res chain seq x y z
N MET A 1 34.19 -25.58 -13.79
CA MET A 1 33.16 -24.59 -13.39
C MET A 1 33.61 -23.22 -13.88
N LYS A 2 32.81 -22.50 -14.68
CA LYS A 2 33.09 -21.08 -14.93
C LYS A 2 32.97 -20.33 -13.60
N ALA A 3 33.90 -19.44 -13.29
CA ALA A 3 33.77 -18.56 -12.13
C ALA A 3 32.47 -17.77 -12.30
N ARG A 4 31.58 -17.81 -11.30
CA ARG A 4 30.35 -17.00 -11.32
C ARG A 4 30.78 -15.54 -11.21
N GLN A 5 30.27 -14.71 -12.10
CA GLN A 5 30.50 -13.27 -12.06
C GLN A 5 29.57 -12.69 -11.00
N THR A 6 30.04 -11.74 -10.21
CA THR A 6 29.21 -11.01 -9.25
C THR A 6 28.90 -9.63 -9.80
N ILE A 7 27.64 -9.22 -9.73
CA ILE A 7 27.18 -7.89 -10.13
C ILE A 7 27.29 -6.95 -8.93
N LYS A 8 27.96 -5.81 -9.10
CA LYS A 8 27.92 -4.72 -8.11
C LYS A 8 26.74 -3.82 -8.42
N ALA A 9 25.82 -3.67 -7.47
CA ALA A 9 24.66 -2.82 -7.62
C ALA A 9 24.98 -1.35 -7.31
N ASP A 10 24.45 -0.44 -8.12
CA ASP A 10 24.46 0.99 -7.84
C ASP A 10 23.30 1.31 -6.91
N VAL A 11 23.58 1.98 -5.78
CA VAL A 11 22.60 2.30 -4.73
C VAL A 11 21.54 3.27 -5.24
N PHE A 12 21.90 4.17 -6.16
CA PHE A 12 21.04 5.25 -6.63
C PHE A 12 20.28 4.90 -7.91
N ARG A 13 20.71 3.86 -8.63
CA ARG A 13 20.12 3.47 -9.92
C ARG A 13 19.99 1.96 -10.03
N GLY A 14 18.76 1.49 -10.26
CA GLY A 14 18.53 0.08 -10.58
C GLY A 14 18.86 -0.25 -12.04
N PRO A 15 18.93 -1.55 -12.39
CA PRO A 15 19.15 -1.99 -13.78
C PRO A 15 18.03 -1.65 -14.76
N PHE A 16 16.96 -1.03 -14.26
CA PHE A 16 15.76 -0.67 -15.02
C PHE A 16 15.57 0.84 -15.10
N ASP A 17 16.57 1.64 -14.74
CA ASP A 17 16.48 3.10 -14.73
C ASP A 17 17.40 3.73 -15.80
N PRO A 18 16.93 4.76 -16.55
CA PRO A 18 15.54 5.22 -16.63
C PRO A 18 14.69 4.32 -17.55
N GLY A 19 13.36 4.36 -17.39
CA GLY A 19 12.42 3.85 -18.40
C GLY A 19 12.18 2.34 -18.49
N GLY A 20 12.85 1.49 -17.71
CA GLY A 20 12.65 0.03 -17.65
C GLY A 20 11.40 -0.41 -16.87
N GLN A 21 10.25 0.22 -17.15
CA GLN A 21 9.01 -0.02 -16.44
C GLN A 21 8.24 -1.20 -17.06
N PRO A 22 7.59 -2.07 -16.26
CA PRO A 22 6.66 -3.04 -16.81
C PRO A 22 5.44 -2.34 -17.41
N ASP A 23 4.81 -2.97 -18.40
CA ASP A 23 3.50 -2.49 -18.88
C ASP A 23 2.46 -2.70 -17.79
N ALA A 24 2.06 -1.62 -17.15
CA ALA A 24 1.10 -1.65 -16.05
C ALA A 24 -0.35 -1.56 -16.55
N ALA A 25 -0.60 -1.40 -17.85
CA ALA A 25 -1.93 -1.33 -18.44
C ALA A 25 -2.62 -2.69 -18.50
N THR A 26 -3.91 -2.73 -18.13
CA THR A 26 -4.77 -3.90 -18.40
C THR A 26 -5.48 -3.79 -19.74
N GLY A 27 -5.36 -2.64 -20.41
CA GLY A 27 -6.08 -2.31 -21.64
C GLY A 27 -7.44 -1.65 -21.41
N GLN A 28 -7.88 -1.52 -20.15
CA GLN A 28 -9.13 -0.81 -19.83
C GLN A 28 -8.92 0.71 -19.85
N PRO A 29 -9.90 1.49 -20.38
CA PRO A 29 -9.85 2.96 -20.33
C PRO A 29 -9.86 3.51 -18.90
N LEU A 30 -10.58 2.84 -18.00
CA LEU A 30 -10.65 3.12 -16.58
C LEU A 30 -10.42 1.82 -15.84
N GLU A 31 -9.41 1.80 -14.97
CA GLU A 31 -9.10 0.62 -14.17
C GLU A 31 -9.70 0.73 -12.78
N ILE A 32 -10.30 -0.37 -12.32
CA ILE A 32 -11.04 -0.42 -11.06
C ILE A 32 -10.33 -1.38 -10.11
N SER A 33 -10.10 -0.92 -8.88
CA SER A 33 -9.37 -1.66 -7.86
C SER A 33 -10.21 -1.88 -6.61
N LEU A 34 -10.11 -3.08 -6.02
CA LEU A 34 -10.57 -3.33 -4.65
C LEU A 34 -9.46 -2.95 -3.66
N PHE A 35 -9.77 -2.15 -2.66
CA PHE A 35 -8.80 -1.77 -1.62
C PHE A 35 -9.28 -2.19 -0.23
N ALA A 36 -8.33 -2.64 0.61
CA ALA A 36 -8.55 -2.94 2.03
C ALA A 36 -9.59 -4.04 2.32
N TRP A 37 -9.75 -5.01 1.42
CA TRP A 37 -10.62 -6.16 1.65
C TRP A 37 -10.06 -7.15 2.70
N ASN A 38 -8.74 -7.10 2.95
CA ASN A 38 -8.02 -8.06 3.79
C ASN A 38 -8.01 -7.69 5.29
N VAL A 39 -8.78 -6.68 5.70
CA VAL A 39 -8.75 -6.14 7.06
C VAL A 39 -10.15 -5.94 7.61
N ARG A 40 -10.26 -6.00 8.94
CA ARG A 40 -11.50 -5.86 9.68
C ARG A 40 -12.14 -4.50 9.48
N SER A 41 -13.42 -4.49 9.12
CA SER A 41 -14.22 -3.26 8.87
C SER A 41 -13.71 -2.39 7.71
N GLY A 42 -12.78 -2.89 6.88
CA GLY A 42 -12.27 -2.19 5.70
C GLY A 42 -11.83 -0.74 5.97
N LEU A 43 -12.37 0.21 5.22
CA LEU A 43 -12.03 1.64 5.35
C LEU A 43 -13.05 2.44 6.16
N SER A 44 -14.02 1.80 6.80
CA SER A 44 -15.16 2.47 7.43
C SER A 44 -15.08 2.38 8.94
N ALA A 45 -14.64 3.47 9.57
CA ALA A 45 -14.57 3.62 11.03
C ALA A 45 -15.96 3.92 11.65
N THR A 46 -16.86 2.95 11.58
CA THR A 46 -18.26 3.12 12.02
C THR A 46 -18.76 1.87 12.72
N LYS A 47 -19.58 2.03 13.76
CA LYS A 47 -20.26 0.93 14.46
C LYS A 47 -21.39 0.33 13.61
N ALA A 48 -21.82 1.04 12.56
CA ALA A 48 -22.86 0.58 11.64
C ALA A 48 -22.54 -0.79 11.01
N VAL A 49 -21.25 -1.08 10.75
CA VAL A 49 -20.83 -2.39 10.20
C VAL A 49 -21.14 -3.56 11.13
N MET A 50 -21.41 -3.30 12.41
CA MET A 50 -21.77 -4.30 13.41
C MET A 50 -23.28 -4.57 13.48
N ALA A 51 -24.10 -3.73 12.84
CA ALA A 51 -25.55 -3.79 12.97
C ALA A 51 -26.20 -4.88 12.10
N ASP A 52 -25.57 -5.24 10.98
CA ASP A 52 -26.03 -6.29 10.07
C ASP A 52 -24.82 -7.02 9.46
N GLU A 53 -24.46 -8.15 10.05
CA GLU A 53 -23.34 -8.98 9.62
C GLU A 53 -23.51 -9.54 8.20
N LYS A 54 -24.75 -9.69 7.69
CA LYS A 54 -24.96 -10.17 6.31
C LYS A 54 -24.66 -9.07 5.29
N ARG A 55 -25.05 -7.84 5.61
CA ARG A 55 -24.86 -6.68 4.74
C ARG A 55 -23.45 -6.11 4.83
N TYR A 56 -22.88 -6.10 6.03
CA TYR A 56 -21.56 -5.55 6.35
C TYR A 56 -20.60 -6.65 6.82
N ALA A 57 -20.63 -7.78 6.12
CA ALA A 57 -19.81 -8.93 6.43
C ALA A 57 -18.34 -8.56 6.52
N ASP A 58 -17.65 -9.13 7.51
CA ASP A 58 -16.23 -8.90 7.71
C ASP A 58 -15.43 -9.68 6.65
N VAL A 59 -15.18 -9.03 5.51
CA VAL A 59 -14.82 -9.71 4.26
C VAL A 59 -13.44 -10.39 4.33
N TRP A 60 -12.58 -9.98 5.25
CA TRP A 60 -11.23 -10.55 5.40
C TRP A 60 -11.24 -12.03 5.81
N HIS A 61 -12.32 -12.54 6.40
CA HIS A 61 -12.47 -13.97 6.63
C HIS A 61 -12.43 -14.73 5.31
N TRP A 62 -11.56 -15.74 5.23
CA TRP A 62 -11.17 -16.35 3.95
C TRP A 62 -12.34 -16.81 3.06
N PRO A 63 -13.39 -17.48 3.53
CA PRO A 63 -14.51 -17.87 2.65
C PRO A 63 -15.22 -16.68 1.99
N SER A 64 -15.36 -15.56 2.72
CA SER A 64 -15.94 -14.32 2.21
C SER A 64 -14.97 -13.59 1.27
N ALA A 65 -13.68 -13.51 1.65
CA ALA A 65 -12.62 -12.94 0.82
C ALA A 65 -12.49 -13.67 -0.52
N GLU A 66 -12.46 -15.00 -0.51
CA GLU A 66 -12.39 -15.82 -1.72
C GLU A 66 -13.56 -15.54 -2.64
N LYS A 67 -14.79 -15.46 -2.10
CA LYS A 67 -15.98 -15.13 -2.88
C LYS A 67 -15.88 -13.72 -3.48
N LEU A 68 -15.44 -12.72 -2.71
CA LEU A 68 -15.25 -11.36 -3.20
C LEU A 68 -14.22 -11.34 -4.33
N LEU A 69 -13.04 -11.92 -4.12
CA LEU A 69 -11.94 -11.93 -5.08
C LEU A 69 -12.33 -12.63 -6.38
N ARG A 70 -12.98 -13.80 -6.31
CA ARG A 70 -13.49 -14.50 -7.50
C ARG A 70 -14.55 -13.69 -8.25
N SER A 71 -15.43 -13.01 -7.51
CA SER A 71 -16.46 -12.18 -8.11
C SER A 71 -15.86 -10.97 -8.82
N ALA A 72 -14.91 -10.28 -8.18
CA ALA A 72 -14.22 -9.14 -8.76
C ALA A 72 -13.42 -9.53 -10.01
N ASP A 73 -12.71 -10.66 -9.95
CA ASP A 73 -11.98 -11.22 -11.10
C ASP A 73 -12.92 -11.55 -12.28
N ALA A 74 -14.08 -12.15 -11.99
CA ALA A 74 -15.08 -12.49 -13.01
C ALA A 74 -15.80 -11.25 -13.58
N LEU A 75 -15.97 -10.20 -12.78
CA LEU A 75 -16.60 -8.93 -13.19
C LEU A 75 -15.63 -8.01 -13.95
N GLY A 76 -14.33 -8.34 -13.98
CA GLY A 76 -13.33 -7.58 -14.71
C GLY A 76 -12.72 -6.42 -13.92
N PHE A 77 -12.68 -6.51 -12.58
CA PHE A 77 -11.79 -5.64 -11.79
C PHE A 77 -10.34 -5.91 -12.19
N ASP A 78 -9.52 -4.85 -12.21
CA ASP A 78 -8.15 -4.91 -12.69
C ASP A 78 -7.17 -5.31 -11.59
N HIS A 79 -7.43 -4.80 -10.38
CA HIS A 79 -6.50 -4.93 -9.27
C HIS A 79 -7.23 -5.22 -7.95
N GLN A 80 -6.54 -5.96 -7.09
CA GLN A 80 -6.78 -5.92 -5.65
C GLN A 80 -5.57 -5.26 -4.99
N VAL A 81 -5.80 -4.43 -3.98
CA VAL A 81 -4.78 -3.76 -3.18
C VAL A 81 -5.03 -4.10 -1.72
N GLN A 82 -4.10 -4.85 -1.13
CA GLN A 82 -4.16 -5.21 0.28
C GLN A 82 -3.76 -4.01 1.13
N TYR A 83 -4.50 -3.74 2.21
CA TYR A 83 -4.09 -2.79 3.21
C TYR A 83 -2.98 -3.40 4.07
N GLY A 84 -1.88 -2.68 4.22
CA GLY A 84 -0.77 -3.08 5.06
C GLY A 84 -0.92 -2.43 6.42
N MET A 85 -1.04 -3.24 7.47
CA MET A 85 -1.22 -2.77 8.84
C MET A 85 -0.61 -3.76 9.82
N TRP A 86 -0.15 -3.23 10.94
CA TRP A 86 0.35 -4.00 12.09
C TRP A 86 -0.44 -3.74 13.35
N SER A 87 -1.29 -2.72 13.35
CA SER A 87 -2.17 -2.36 14.45
C SER A 87 -3.42 -1.73 13.91
N GLY A 88 -4.52 -2.12 14.54
CA GLY A 88 -5.78 -1.43 14.36
C GLY A 88 -5.85 -0.15 15.14
N TYR A 89 -7.01 0.46 15.00
CA TYR A 89 -7.33 1.75 15.58
C TYR A 89 -8.33 1.60 16.74
N GLY A 90 -8.72 0.37 17.08
CA GLY A 90 -9.55 0.07 18.25
C GLY A 90 -10.98 0.57 18.10
N GLY A 91 -11.51 1.16 19.17
CA GLY A 91 -12.92 1.52 19.27
C GLY A 91 -13.86 0.32 19.37
N ALA A 92 -15.16 0.60 19.44
CA ALA A 92 -16.19 -0.43 19.51
C ALA A 92 -16.23 -1.30 18.23
N SER A 93 -15.91 -0.69 17.08
CA SER A 93 -15.81 -1.36 15.79
C SER A 93 -14.57 -2.26 15.66
N ARG A 94 -13.59 -2.12 16.56
CA ARG A 94 -12.28 -2.79 16.48
C ARG A 94 -11.65 -2.57 15.10
N TRP A 95 -11.72 -1.32 14.63
CA TRP A 95 -11.43 -0.97 13.24
C TRP A 95 -10.00 -1.34 12.90
N ASN A 96 -9.82 -2.19 11.88
CA ASN A 96 -8.50 -2.66 11.44
C ASN A 96 -7.70 -3.39 12.54
N ASP A 97 -8.33 -3.97 13.58
CA ASP A 97 -7.58 -4.73 14.60
C ASP A 97 -7.07 -6.08 14.08
N GLU A 98 -7.74 -6.62 13.06
CA GLU A 98 -7.49 -7.94 12.49
C GLU A 98 -7.37 -7.85 10.97
N GLY A 99 -6.56 -8.72 10.38
CA GLY A 99 -6.39 -8.78 8.94
C GLY A 99 -5.38 -9.84 8.51
N LEU A 100 -5.41 -10.17 7.23
CA LEU A 100 -4.47 -11.11 6.62
C LEU A 100 -3.18 -10.40 6.23
N ASP A 101 -2.03 -11.05 6.48
CA ASP A 101 -0.74 -10.51 6.06
C ASP A 101 -0.58 -10.51 4.54
N PHE A 102 0.29 -9.62 4.05
CA PHE A 102 0.46 -9.37 2.63
C PHE A 102 0.85 -10.63 1.82
N ALA A 103 1.73 -11.48 2.36
CA ALA A 103 2.28 -12.61 1.62
C ALA A 103 1.28 -13.76 1.57
N THR A 104 0.63 -14.07 2.69
CA THR A 104 -0.37 -15.14 2.76
C THR A 104 -1.61 -14.78 1.95
N ALA A 105 -2.14 -13.57 2.12
CA ALA A 105 -3.30 -13.10 1.39
C ALA A 105 -3.05 -13.06 -0.12
N ALA A 106 -1.88 -12.59 -0.57
CA ALA A 106 -1.56 -12.51 -2.00
C ALA A 106 -1.32 -13.90 -2.61
N SER A 107 -0.66 -14.80 -1.89
CA SER A 107 -0.47 -16.19 -2.33
C SER A 107 -1.80 -16.93 -2.48
N ALA A 108 -2.72 -16.74 -1.53
CA ALA A 108 -4.05 -17.32 -1.58
C ALA A 108 -4.89 -16.69 -2.72
N SER A 109 -4.81 -15.37 -2.89
CA SER A 109 -5.47 -14.65 -3.99
C SER A 109 -4.99 -15.13 -5.36
N ALA A 110 -3.70 -15.43 -5.50
CA ALA A 110 -3.10 -15.88 -6.75
C ALA A 110 -3.73 -17.16 -7.29
N VAL A 111 -4.06 -18.12 -6.43
CA VAL A 111 -4.59 -19.42 -6.86
C VAL A 111 -6.10 -19.44 -7.06
N VAL A 112 -6.84 -18.45 -6.53
CA VAL A 112 -8.30 -18.36 -6.66
C VAL A 112 -8.77 -17.38 -7.74
N THR A 113 -7.86 -16.58 -8.30
CA THR A 113 -8.14 -15.57 -9.34
C THR A 113 -7.31 -15.84 -10.59
N LYS A 114 -7.74 -15.31 -11.75
CA LYS A 114 -7.09 -15.53 -13.05
C LYS A 114 -6.49 -14.26 -13.65
N ASN A 115 -7.15 -13.10 -13.49
CA ASN A 115 -6.81 -11.87 -14.19
C ASN A 115 -6.40 -10.74 -13.23
N LEU A 116 -6.94 -10.71 -12.02
CA LEU A 116 -6.65 -9.67 -11.03
C LEU A 116 -5.15 -9.53 -10.79
N ASN A 117 -4.62 -8.30 -10.91
CA ASN A 117 -3.31 -7.98 -10.38
C ASN A 117 -3.38 -7.90 -8.85
N LEU A 118 -2.33 -8.38 -8.20
CA LEU A 118 -2.31 -8.66 -6.78
C LEU A 118 -1.34 -7.72 -6.07
N PHE A 119 -1.78 -6.51 -5.75
CA PHE A 119 -0.94 -5.57 -5.00
C PHE A 119 -0.93 -5.90 -3.52
N SER A 120 0.28 -6.09 -3.00
CA SER A 120 0.57 -6.26 -1.58
C SER A 120 1.17 -4.97 -1.02
N THR A 121 0.60 -4.42 0.06
CA THR A 121 1.20 -3.29 0.77
C THR A 121 2.20 -3.78 1.80
N VAL A 122 3.45 -3.34 1.67
CA VAL A 122 4.55 -3.75 2.56
C VAL A 122 5.27 -2.54 3.12
N HIS A 123 5.46 -2.57 4.43
CA HIS A 123 6.28 -1.62 5.15
C HIS A 123 7.77 -1.97 5.02
N VAL A 124 8.48 -1.30 4.11
CA VAL A 124 9.88 -1.60 3.79
C VAL A 124 10.89 -0.96 4.75
N GLY A 125 10.44 -0.04 5.60
CA GLY A 125 11.27 0.59 6.64
C GLY A 125 11.39 -0.24 7.92
N TYR A 126 10.69 -1.38 8.01
CA TYR A 126 10.81 -2.31 9.15
C TYR A 126 11.89 -3.35 8.87
N LYS A 127 12.27 -4.11 9.90
CA LYS A 127 13.41 -5.06 9.94
C LYS A 127 13.45 -6.16 8.86
N PHE A 128 12.55 -6.15 7.87
CA PHE A 128 12.72 -6.96 6.67
C PHE A 128 13.95 -6.52 5.89
N HIS A 129 14.85 -7.45 5.63
CA HIS A 129 15.89 -7.25 4.63
C HIS A 129 15.28 -7.34 3.21
N PRO A 130 15.72 -6.52 2.22
CA PRO A 130 15.19 -6.52 0.84
C PRO A 130 15.11 -7.91 0.20
N MET A 131 16.09 -8.77 0.48
CA MET A 131 16.11 -10.19 0.05
C MET A 131 14.82 -10.96 0.39
N HIS A 132 14.22 -10.72 1.56
CA HIS A 132 12.98 -11.42 1.96
C HIS A 132 11.85 -11.06 1.02
N ILE A 133 11.62 -9.77 0.80
CA ILE A 133 10.51 -9.28 -0.02
C ILE A 133 10.78 -9.57 -1.50
N ALA A 134 12.03 -9.48 -1.96
CA ALA A 134 12.41 -9.86 -3.32
C ALA A 134 12.07 -11.33 -3.61
N LYS A 135 12.43 -12.24 -2.69
CA LYS A 135 12.17 -13.68 -2.79
C LYS A 135 10.68 -14.00 -2.68
N ILE A 136 9.98 -13.45 -1.68
CA ILE A 136 8.54 -13.66 -1.49
C ILE A 136 7.77 -13.16 -2.71
N GLY A 137 8.03 -11.92 -3.13
CA GLY A 137 7.40 -11.30 -4.28
C GLY A 137 7.63 -12.07 -5.58
N ALA A 138 8.86 -12.51 -5.84
CA ALA A 138 9.16 -13.32 -7.03
C ALA A 138 8.44 -14.67 -7.01
N CYS A 139 8.26 -15.30 -5.84
CA CYS A 139 7.46 -16.52 -5.72
C CYS A 139 5.98 -16.26 -6.00
N ILE A 140 5.39 -15.19 -5.44
CA ILE A 140 3.97 -14.87 -5.67
C ILE A 140 3.75 -14.49 -7.15
N ASP A 141 4.66 -13.71 -7.73
CA ASP A 141 4.64 -13.36 -9.15
C ASP A 141 4.72 -14.61 -10.03
N PHE A 142 5.61 -15.55 -9.71
CA PHE A 142 5.70 -16.83 -10.42
C PHE A 142 4.43 -17.68 -10.27
N ILE A 143 3.86 -17.79 -9.06
CA ILE A 143 2.62 -18.55 -8.81
C ILE A 143 1.42 -17.92 -9.53
N SER A 144 1.39 -16.60 -9.60
CA SER A 144 0.29 -15.83 -10.21
C SER A 144 0.44 -15.61 -11.72
N ASP A 145 1.50 -16.12 -12.33
CA ASP A 145 1.86 -15.90 -13.74
C ASP A 145 2.03 -14.41 -14.10
N GLY A 146 2.77 -13.68 -13.27
CA GLY A 146 3.16 -12.30 -13.54
C GLY A 146 2.15 -11.23 -13.09
N ARG A 147 1.24 -11.56 -12.17
CA ARG A 147 0.18 -10.65 -11.72
C ARG A 147 0.51 -9.95 -10.40
N TRP A 148 1.64 -10.23 -9.76
CA TRP A 148 1.93 -9.64 -8.46
C TRP A 148 2.49 -8.21 -8.58
N GLY A 149 2.10 -7.37 -7.63
CA GLY A 149 2.63 -6.02 -7.48
C GLY A 149 2.90 -5.67 -6.02
N LEU A 150 3.79 -4.72 -5.80
CA LEU A 150 4.20 -4.27 -4.47
C LEU A 150 3.86 -2.79 -4.29
N ASN A 151 2.98 -2.49 -3.33
CA ASN A 151 2.83 -1.14 -2.80
C ASN A 151 3.87 -0.93 -1.68
N VAL A 152 4.87 -0.09 -1.96
CA VAL A 152 6.02 0.17 -1.09
C VAL A 152 5.65 1.27 -0.09
N VAL A 153 5.63 0.96 1.19
CA VAL A 153 5.27 1.92 2.26
C VAL A 153 6.44 2.12 3.21
N SER A 154 6.74 3.37 3.52
CA SER A 154 7.87 3.75 4.38
C SER A 154 7.51 3.81 5.87
N GLY A 155 6.25 3.57 6.25
CA GLY A 155 5.75 3.50 7.64
C GLY A 155 5.36 4.85 8.25
N ALA A 156 4.06 5.09 8.43
CA ALA A 156 3.56 6.35 8.98
C ALA A 156 3.42 6.33 10.51
N ASN A 157 2.83 5.26 11.07
CA ASN A 157 2.47 5.16 12.48
C ASN A 157 3.71 4.95 13.38
N PRO A 158 4.03 5.86 14.32
CA PRO A 158 5.13 5.70 15.27
C PRO A 158 5.04 4.43 16.12
N ASP A 159 3.85 3.98 16.50
CA ASP A 159 3.68 2.79 17.34
C ASP A 159 4.14 1.52 16.65
N ASP A 160 4.00 1.43 15.34
CA ASP A 160 4.41 0.24 14.61
C ASP A 160 5.93 0.06 14.69
N PHE A 161 6.71 1.16 14.65
CA PHE A 161 8.16 1.12 14.82
C PHE A 161 8.54 0.52 16.19
N LEU A 162 7.85 0.92 17.26
CA LEU A 162 8.08 0.39 18.60
C LEU A 162 7.83 -1.11 18.68
N LYS A 163 6.78 -1.62 18.02
CA LYS A 163 6.44 -3.06 17.98
C LYS A 163 7.51 -3.89 17.28
N PHE A 164 8.22 -3.31 16.31
CA PHE A 164 9.38 -3.93 15.68
C PHE A 164 10.68 -3.70 16.46
N GLY A 165 10.62 -3.13 17.66
CA GLY A 165 11.77 -2.87 18.53
C GLY A 165 12.67 -1.74 18.02
N MET A 166 12.13 -0.82 17.23
CA MET A 166 12.80 0.42 16.84
C MET A 166 12.42 1.49 17.86
N LYS A 167 13.39 1.98 18.64
CA LYS A 167 13.15 2.95 19.73
C LYS A 167 12.63 4.29 19.23
N GLU A 168 12.95 4.63 17.99
CA GLU A 168 12.56 5.88 17.36
C GLU A 168 12.06 5.59 15.94
N ARG A 169 11.11 6.42 15.48
CA ARG A 169 10.71 6.46 14.08
C ARG A 169 11.68 7.32 13.29
N PRO A 170 12.38 6.80 12.26
CA PRO A 170 13.26 7.62 11.45
C PRO A 170 12.51 8.79 10.77
N PRO A 171 13.15 9.94 10.56
CA PRO A 171 12.55 11.07 9.85
C PRO A 171 12.08 10.69 8.44
N GLY A 172 11.07 11.40 7.93
CA GLY A 172 10.48 11.13 6.61
C GLY A 172 11.51 10.93 5.47
N PRO A 173 12.45 11.87 5.26
CA PRO A 173 13.47 11.74 4.22
C PRO A 173 14.34 10.49 4.38
N VAL A 174 14.74 10.14 5.62
CA VAL A 174 15.53 8.93 5.90
C VAL A 174 14.72 7.67 5.56
N ARG A 175 13.44 7.62 5.92
CA ARG A 175 12.58 6.47 5.58
C ARG A 175 12.43 6.28 4.07
N TYR A 176 12.45 7.35 3.28
CA TYR A 176 12.42 7.25 1.82
C TYR A 176 13.80 6.92 1.23
N ALA A 177 14.91 7.35 1.83
CA ALA A 177 16.24 6.88 1.46
C ALA A 177 16.39 5.36 1.69
N MET A 178 15.92 4.86 2.83
CA MET A 178 15.81 3.43 3.10
C MET A 178 14.96 2.72 2.04
N ALA A 179 13.77 3.24 1.73
CA ALA A 179 12.90 2.65 0.71
C ALA A 179 13.54 2.64 -0.68
N ASP A 180 14.35 3.65 -1.01
CA ASP A 180 15.11 3.75 -2.27
C ASP A 180 16.12 2.61 -2.39
N GLU A 181 17.01 2.44 -1.41
CA GLU A 181 17.96 1.33 -1.40
C GLU A 181 17.26 -0.02 -1.43
N PHE A 182 16.16 -0.16 -0.68
CA PHE A 182 15.38 -1.37 -0.61
C PHE A 182 14.86 -1.76 -2.00
N VAL A 183 14.21 -0.83 -2.70
CA VAL A 183 13.67 -1.05 -4.05
C VAL A 183 14.78 -1.26 -5.06
N THR A 184 15.86 -0.51 -4.98
CA THR A 184 17.00 -0.66 -5.89
C THR A 184 17.61 -2.06 -5.78
N LEU A 185 17.89 -2.55 -4.56
CA LEU A 185 18.38 -3.91 -4.36
C LEU A 185 17.39 -4.96 -4.88
N MET A 186 16.08 -4.82 -4.62
CA MET A 186 15.07 -5.74 -5.17
C MET A 186 15.10 -5.77 -6.70
N LYS A 187 15.19 -4.62 -7.37
CA LYS A 187 15.30 -4.53 -8.84
C LYS A 187 16.51 -5.31 -9.35
N TYR A 188 17.68 -5.19 -8.71
CA TYR A 188 18.87 -5.97 -9.06
C TYR A 188 18.64 -7.47 -8.89
N LEU A 189 18.09 -7.89 -7.75
CA LEU A 189 17.81 -9.31 -7.45
C LEU A 189 16.82 -9.94 -8.43
N TRP A 190 15.86 -9.17 -8.93
CA TRP A 190 14.90 -9.61 -9.94
C TRP A 190 15.48 -9.64 -11.36
N ALA A 191 16.41 -8.75 -11.68
CA ALA A 191 16.96 -8.60 -13.02
C ALA A 191 18.01 -9.66 -13.40
N TYR A 192 18.91 -10.01 -12.47
CA TYR A 192 20.12 -10.76 -12.79
C TYR A 192 20.09 -12.20 -12.26
N ASP A 193 20.56 -13.15 -13.08
CA ASP A 193 20.74 -14.56 -12.69
C ASP A 193 22.05 -14.81 -11.92
N ASP A 194 22.99 -13.89 -12.02
CA ASP A 194 24.25 -13.91 -11.27
C ASP A 194 24.08 -13.29 -9.86
N PRO A 195 24.92 -13.67 -8.88
CA PRO A 195 24.89 -13.07 -7.55
C PRO A 195 25.12 -11.55 -7.59
N VAL A 196 24.45 -10.83 -6.68
CA VAL A 196 24.54 -9.37 -6.53
C VAL A 196 25.22 -9.03 -5.21
N ASP A 197 26.23 -8.18 -5.28
CA ASP A 197 26.78 -7.45 -4.14
C ASP A 197 26.20 -6.02 -4.13
N PHE A 198 25.70 -5.59 -2.97
CA PHE A 198 25.09 -4.30 -2.72
C PHE A 198 25.62 -3.73 -1.41
N GLU A 199 26.19 -2.53 -1.46
CA GLU A 199 26.71 -1.81 -0.30
C GLU A 199 26.03 -0.43 -0.23
N GLY A 200 24.83 -0.39 0.35
CA GLY A 200 24.14 0.86 0.66
C GLY A 200 24.45 1.36 2.06
N GLU A 201 23.93 2.54 2.40
CA GLU A 201 23.95 3.11 3.74
C GLU A 201 23.06 2.32 4.71
N HIS A 202 21.91 1.83 4.24
CA HIS A 202 20.89 1.18 5.07
C HIS A 202 20.87 -0.34 4.91
N TYR A 203 21.22 -0.86 3.73
CA TYR A 203 21.22 -2.29 3.45
C TYR A 203 22.51 -2.75 2.80
N GLN A 204 22.98 -3.94 3.21
CA GLN A 204 24.11 -4.62 2.59
C GLN A 204 23.72 -6.04 2.23
N CYS A 205 24.11 -6.47 1.04
CA CYS A 205 23.86 -7.82 0.55
C CYS A 205 25.09 -8.31 -0.21
N TYR A 206 25.61 -9.48 0.14
CA TYR A 206 26.77 -10.05 -0.52
C TYR A 206 26.42 -11.43 -1.06
N GLY A 207 26.65 -11.64 -2.35
CA GLY A 207 26.24 -12.85 -3.07
C GLY A 207 24.72 -13.04 -3.12
N GLY A 208 23.95 -11.96 -3.09
CA GLY A 208 22.49 -11.97 -3.14
C GLY A 208 21.99 -12.62 -4.41
N LEU A 209 21.26 -13.73 -4.27
CA LEU A 209 20.66 -14.42 -5.39
C LEU A 209 19.31 -15.00 -4.98
N ILE A 210 18.30 -14.73 -5.79
CA ILE A 210 16.95 -15.28 -5.60
C ILE A 210 16.50 -16.07 -6.82
N GLY A 211 15.71 -17.11 -6.58
CA GLY A 211 14.97 -17.88 -7.58
C GLY A 211 13.63 -18.32 -6.97
N PRO A 212 12.53 -18.51 -7.72
CA PRO A 212 12.42 -18.19 -9.14
C PRO A 212 12.61 -16.70 -9.40
N LYS A 213 12.90 -16.34 -10.65
CA LYS A 213 12.79 -14.95 -11.09
C LYS A 213 11.32 -14.63 -11.34
N PRO A 214 10.92 -13.35 -11.23
CA PRO A 214 9.58 -12.92 -11.61
C PRO A 214 9.22 -13.39 -13.04
N ALA A 215 8.00 -13.89 -13.18
CA ALA A 215 7.41 -14.23 -14.47
C ALA A 215 7.15 -12.94 -15.26
N ARG A 216 6.64 -11.90 -14.60
CA ARG A 216 6.45 -10.57 -15.21
C ARG A 216 7.78 -9.95 -15.58
N LYS A 217 7.84 -9.40 -16.80
CA LYS A 217 9.00 -8.67 -17.32
C LYS A 217 8.72 -7.16 -17.42
N PRO A 218 9.74 -6.31 -17.20
CA PRO A 218 11.07 -6.65 -16.74
C PRO A 218 11.14 -7.03 -15.24
N ARG A 219 10.09 -6.72 -14.47
CA ARG A 219 9.94 -7.02 -13.02
C ARG A 219 8.47 -6.88 -12.59
N PRO A 220 8.10 -7.26 -11.35
CA PRO A 220 6.78 -6.97 -10.77
C PRO A 220 6.48 -5.47 -10.74
N ILE A 221 5.19 -5.13 -10.72
CA ILE A 221 4.73 -3.73 -10.70
C ILE A 221 4.98 -3.12 -9.32
N LEU A 222 5.43 -1.88 -9.29
CA LEU A 222 5.62 -1.12 -8.05
C LEU A 222 4.56 -0.02 -7.93
N MET A 223 4.03 0.15 -6.73
CA MET A 223 3.08 1.20 -6.34
C MET A 223 3.62 1.96 -5.14
N ASN A 224 3.27 3.23 -5.00
CA ASN A 224 3.50 4.02 -3.80
C ASN A 224 2.41 5.09 -3.61
N ALA A 225 2.13 5.44 -2.36
CA ALA A 225 1.08 6.41 -1.97
C ALA A 225 1.62 7.59 -1.14
N GLY A 226 2.92 7.89 -1.23
CA GLY A 226 3.56 8.95 -0.46
C GLY A 226 3.10 10.35 -0.87
N GLN A 227 2.56 11.11 0.10
CA GLN A 227 2.03 12.46 -0.14
C GLN A 227 2.98 13.61 0.29
N SER A 228 4.00 13.31 1.10
CA SER A 228 5.03 14.30 1.44
C SER A 228 5.94 14.57 0.25
N ASP A 229 6.66 15.70 0.21
CA ASP A 229 7.56 16.01 -0.91
C ASP A 229 8.57 14.89 -1.20
N ALA A 230 9.24 14.37 -0.17
CA ALA A 230 10.17 13.24 -0.32
C ALA A 230 9.47 11.94 -0.78
N GLY A 231 8.22 11.72 -0.35
CA GLY A 231 7.47 10.53 -0.72
C GLY A 231 6.94 10.57 -2.13
N PHE A 232 6.45 11.74 -2.53
CA PHE A 232 5.93 11.98 -3.87
C PHE A 232 7.07 11.94 -4.91
N ASP A 233 8.25 12.47 -4.54
CA ASP A 233 9.47 12.33 -5.33
C ASP A 233 9.88 10.86 -5.51
N PHE A 234 9.97 10.11 -4.40
CA PHE A 234 10.24 8.68 -4.43
C PHE A 234 9.23 7.92 -5.30
N ALA A 235 7.94 8.20 -5.16
CA ALA A 235 6.88 7.56 -5.93
C ALA A 235 7.09 7.75 -7.44
N CYS A 236 7.35 9.00 -7.86
CA CYS A 236 7.56 9.32 -9.27
C CYS A 236 8.88 8.76 -9.82
N ARG A 237 9.89 8.59 -8.97
CA ARG A 237 11.21 8.07 -9.34
C ARG A 237 11.29 6.55 -9.38
N GLN A 238 10.59 5.85 -8.48
CA GLN A 238 10.77 4.41 -8.25
C GLN A 238 9.56 3.55 -8.63
N ALA A 239 8.34 4.08 -8.52
CA ALA A 239 7.11 3.32 -8.74
C ALA A 239 6.62 3.39 -10.20
N ASP A 240 5.65 2.53 -10.52
CA ASP A 240 4.89 2.54 -11.78
C ASP A 240 3.47 3.08 -11.56
N TRP A 241 2.94 2.92 -10.35
CA TRP A 241 1.70 3.53 -9.89
C TRP A 241 1.94 4.51 -8.75
N VAL A 242 1.35 5.69 -8.85
CA VAL A 242 1.28 6.71 -7.80
C VAL A 242 -0.17 6.83 -7.35
N PHE A 243 -0.45 6.55 -6.08
CA PHE A 243 -1.78 6.74 -5.52
C PHE A 243 -1.89 8.14 -4.91
N VAL A 244 -2.94 8.88 -5.28
CA VAL A 244 -3.16 10.26 -4.84
C VAL A 244 -4.43 10.38 -4.02
N VAL A 245 -4.34 11.11 -2.91
CA VAL A 245 -5.47 11.44 -2.05
C VAL A 245 -5.34 12.92 -1.65
N PRO A 246 -6.00 13.84 -2.37
CA PRO A 246 -5.98 15.25 -2.02
C PRO A 246 -6.74 15.51 -0.71
N PRO A 247 -6.30 16.48 0.12
CA PRO A 247 -6.87 16.72 1.44
C PRO A 247 -8.38 16.97 1.45
N LYS A 248 -8.92 17.67 0.45
CA LYS A 248 -10.35 17.99 0.40
C LYS A 248 -11.16 17.05 -0.49
N GLY A 249 -10.52 16.13 -1.20
CA GLY A 249 -11.20 15.19 -2.09
C GLY A 249 -11.89 15.81 -3.31
N HIS A 250 -11.67 17.10 -3.61
CA HIS A 250 -12.27 17.76 -4.77
C HIS A 250 -11.64 17.31 -6.09
N LEU A 251 -12.44 17.25 -7.15
CA LEU A 251 -12.01 16.75 -8.46
C LEU A 251 -10.87 17.58 -9.05
N GLU A 252 -10.87 18.89 -8.85
CA GLU A 252 -9.83 19.79 -9.33
C GLU A 252 -8.49 19.52 -8.66
N GLU A 253 -8.49 19.15 -7.37
CA GLU A 253 -7.28 18.78 -6.64
C GLU A 253 -6.72 17.44 -7.14
N TYR A 254 -7.60 16.47 -7.42
CA TYR A 254 -7.20 15.23 -8.08
C TYR A 254 -6.54 15.49 -9.43
N ALA A 255 -7.16 16.31 -10.28
CA ALA A 255 -6.61 16.67 -11.60
C ALA A 255 -5.23 17.35 -11.48
N ALA A 256 -5.06 18.25 -10.50
CA ALA A 256 -3.78 18.90 -10.23
C ALA A 256 -2.70 17.90 -9.79
N MET A 257 -3.03 16.94 -8.92
CA MET A 257 -2.10 15.90 -8.47
C MET A 257 -1.73 14.93 -9.59
N VAL A 258 -2.66 14.58 -10.47
CA VAL A 258 -2.39 13.75 -11.66
C VAL A 258 -1.37 14.46 -12.56
N ASN A 259 -1.62 15.74 -12.90
CA ASN A 259 -0.70 16.53 -13.72
C ASN A 259 0.68 16.69 -13.07
N LYS A 260 0.72 16.93 -11.75
CA LYS A 260 1.97 17.01 -10.97
C LYS A 260 2.76 15.70 -11.03
N SER A 261 2.08 14.56 -10.91
CA SER A 261 2.69 13.22 -10.95
C SER A 261 3.35 12.96 -12.31
N HIS A 262 2.65 13.23 -13.40
CA HIS A 262 3.19 13.06 -14.75
C HIS A 262 4.36 14.02 -15.02
N ALA A 263 4.24 15.29 -14.62
CA ALA A 263 5.31 16.26 -14.79
C ALA A 263 6.58 15.91 -13.99
N LEU A 264 6.43 15.39 -12.77
CA LEU A 264 7.57 14.98 -11.95
C LEU A 264 8.21 13.68 -12.47
N ALA A 265 7.42 12.66 -12.79
CA ALA A 265 7.93 11.41 -13.38
C ALA A 265 8.69 11.65 -14.69
N ALA A 266 8.22 12.59 -15.53
CA ALA A 266 8.90 12.95 -16.77
C ALA A 266 10.32 13.51 -16.55
N LYS A 267 10.58 14.21 -15.43
CA LYS A 267 11.94 14.68 -15.07
C LYS A 267 12.91 13.53 -14.81
N TYR A 268 12.38 12.36 -14.45
CA TYR A 268 13.14 11.12 -14.25
C TYR A 268 13.14 10.22 -15.49
N GLU A 269 12.64 10.72 -16.64
CA GLU A 269 12.48 9.93 -17.87
C GLU A 269 11.62 8.68 -17.65
N ARG A 270 10.60 8.81 -16.78
CA ARG A 270 9.65 7.75 -16.41
C ARG A 270 8.22 8.15 -16.72
N LYS A 271 7.35 7.14 -16.82
CA LYS A 271 5.89 7.30 -16.92
C LYS A 271 5.24 6.63 -15.73
N VAL A 272 4.35 7.33 -15.03
CA VAL A 272 3.58 6.74 -13.94
C VAL A 272 2.12 6.71 -14.30
N ARG A 273 1.44 5.68 -13.79
CA ARG A 273 -0.02 5.63 -13.72
C ARG A 273 -0.46 6.25 -12.40
N VAL A 274 -1.63 6.85 -12.40
CA VAL A 274 -2.16 7.54 -11.22
C VAL A 274 -3.46 6.87 -10.79
N GLY A 275 -3.51 6.41 -9.54
CA GLY A 275 -4.72 5.88 -8.91
C GLY A 275 -5.32 6.92 -7.97
N ALA A 276 -6.65 7.05 -7.98
CA ALA A 276 -7.38 7.93 -7.09
C ALA A 276 -8.30 7.12 -6.17
N MET A 277 -8.47 7.58 -4.94
CA MET A 277 -9.42 6.95 -4.01
C MET A 277 -10.85 7.35 -4.39
N CYS A 278 -11.73 6.36 -4.52
CA CYS A 278 -13.16 6.56 -4.65
C CYS A 278 -13.86 5.77 -3.53
N TYR A 279 -14.71 6.45 -2.76
CA TYR A 279 -15.61 5.82 -1.80
C TYR A 279 -17.03 5.93 -2.33
N SER A 280 -17.72 4.80 -2.48
CA SER A 280 -19.06 4.76 -3.05
C SER A 280 -20.01 4.03 -2.11
N ILE A 281 -21.15 4.65 -1.84
CA ILE A 281 -22.29 4.02 -1.16
C ILE A 281 -23.30 3.70 -2.27
N ILE A 282 -23.58 2.42 -2.47
CA ILE A 282 -24.43 1.95 -3.56
C ILE A 282 -25.71 1.37 -2.95
N GLU A 283 -26.84 1.94 -3.33
CA GLU A 283 -28.18 1.50 -2.94
C GLU A 283 -29.10 1.47 -4.17
N GLU A 284 -30.31 0.96 -4.01
CA GLU A 284 -31.31 0.92 -5.09
C GLU A 284 -31.73 2.31 -5.59
N THR A 285 -31.62 3.34 -4.74
CA THR A 285 -31.96 4.74 -5.08
C THR A 285 -31.02 5.72 -4.40
N ASP A 286 -30.84 6.90 -4.99
CA ASP A 286 -30.04 7.99 -4.41
C ASP A 286 -30.54 8.40 -3.01
N ALA A 287 -31.87 8.45 -2.82
CA ALA A 287 -32.46 8.75 -1.51
C ALA A 287 -32.06 7.73 -0.45
N LYS A 288 -32.01 6.43 -0.82
CA LYS A 288 -31.55 5.38 0.10
C LYS A 288 -30.05 5.46 0.34
N ALA A 289 -29.26 5.83 -0.68
CA ALA A 289 -27.82 6.03 -0.52
C ALA A 289 -27.52 7.17 0.47
N GLU A 290 -28.24 8.28 0.40
CA GLU A 290 -28.11 9.39 1.35
C GLU A 290 -28.57 9.00 2.77
N GLU A 291 -29.64 8.19 2.91
CA GLU A 291 -30.06 7.65 4.20
C GLU A 291 -28.99 6.72 4.79
N THR A 292 -28.44 5.79 4.00
CA THR A 292 -27.36 4.90 4.41
C THR A 292 -26.11 5.71 4.81
N LYS A 293 -25.77 6.75 4.05
CA LYS A 293 -24.65 7.65 4.38
C LYS A 293 -24.87 8.33 5.72
N ALA A 294 -26.01 8.99 5.91
CA ALA A 294 -26.33 9.68 7.16
C ALA A 294 -26.31 8.72 8.36
N TRP A 295 -26.77 7.48 8.15
CA TRP A 295 -26.70 6.45 9.18
C TRP A 295 -25.26 6.01 9.50
N LEU A 296 -24.43 5.72 8.49
CA LEU A 296 -23.01 5.40 8.67
C LEU A 296 -22.26 6.49 9.45
N GLU A 297 -22.55 7.75 9.14
CA GLU A 297 -22.00 8.93 9.82
C GLU A 297 -22.52 9.08 11.26
N SER A 298 -23.82 8.82 11.49
CA SER A 298 -24.41 8.85 12.84
C SER A 298 -23.83 7.78 13.77
N GLU A 299 -23.35 6.67 13.21
CA GLU A 299 -22.71 5.58 13.92
C GLU A 299 -21.18 5.63 13.90
N ALA A 300 -20.59 6.77 13.54
CA ALA A 300 -19.14 6.97 13.54
C ALA A 300 -18.50 6.49 14.85
N ASP A 301 -17.43 5.71 14.71
CA ASP A 301 -16.62 5.26 15.84
C ASP A 301 -15.54 6.30 16.12
N TYR A 302 -15.91 7.33 16.88
CA TYR A 302 -15.03 8.47 17.16
C TYR A 302 -13.74 8.07 17.88
N GLU A 303 -13.74 7.01 18.69
CA GLU A 303 -12.52 6.52 19.33
C GLU A 303 -11.52 6.04 18.28
N ALA A 304 -11.98 5.19 17.35
CA ALA A 304 -11.15 4.67 16.27
C ALA A 304 -10.71 5.78 15.29
N ILE A 305 -11.61 6.72 14.96
CA ILE A 305 -11.32 7.87 14.09
C ILE A 305 -10.25 8.77 14.71
N LEU A 306 -10.35 9.07 16.00
CA LEU A 306 -9.39 9.91 16.71
C LEU A 306 -8.02 9.22 16.80
N TYR A 307 -7.98 7.92 17.11
CA TYR A 307 -6.73 7.15 17.09
C TYR A 307 -6.08 7.23 15.70
N TYR A 308 -6.82 6.91 14.64
CA TYR A 308 -6.29 6.95 13.27
C TYR A 308 -5.76 8.33 12.90
N SER A 309 -6.52 9.38 13.23
CA SER A 309 -6.15 10.76 12.94
C SER A 309 -4.84 11.15 13.63
N ASN A 310 -4.66 10.75 14.90
CA ASN A 310 -3.43 10.99 15.64
C ASN A 310 -2.24 10.22 15.04
N ALA A 311 -2.43 8.93 14.74
CA ALA A 311 -1.41 8.10 14.12
C ALA A 311 -0.94 8.66 12.77
N MET A 312 -1.85 9.21 11.96
CA MET A 312 -1.55 9.81 10.65
C MET A 312 -0.96 11.21 10.76
N ALA A 313 -1.35 11.99 11.77
CA ALA A 313 -0.71 13.28 12.08
C ALA A 313 0.72 13.10 12.67
N GLY A 314 1.08 11.86 13.07
CA GLY A 314 2.33 11.58 13.75
C GLY A 314 2.36 12.12 15.19
N THR A 315 1.18 12.41 15.75
CA THR A 315 0.98 12.74 17.17
C THR A 315 0.83 11.43 17.96
N LYS A 316 1.18 11.47 19.24
CA LYS A 316 1.42 10.32 20.14
C LYS A 316 0.25 9.33 20.26
N SER A 317 0.52 8.14 20.78
CA SER A 317 -0.38 6.99 20.82
C SER A 317 -1.28 6.86 22.05
N ALA A 318 -2.27 5.96 21.96
CA ALA A 318 -3.23 5.62 23.01
C ALA A 318 -2.61 5.12 24.34
N MET A 319 -1.33 4.77 24.36
CA MET A 319 -0.61 4.37 25.57
C MET A 319 -0.31 5.54 26.51
N ASP A 320 -0.49 6.79 26.06
CA ASP A 320 -0.31 8.01 26.87
C ASP A 320 -1.64 8.63 27.35
N MET A 321 -2.81 7.98 27.13
CA MET A 321 -4.12 8.49 27.60
C MET A 321 -4.39 8.28 29.09
N THR A 322 -3.43 8.60 29.97
CA THR A 322 -3.70 8.61 31.42
C THR A 322 -4.29 9.92 31.94
N GLU A 323 -4.31 10.98 31.12
CA GLU A 323 -4.93 12.27 31.46
C GLU A 323 -5.68 12.83 30.23
N PRO A 324 -6.89 13.39 30.41
CA PRO A 324 -7.63 14.06 29.34
C PRO A 324 -6.95 15.39 29.01
N ASP A 325 -6.04 15.41 28.03
CA ASP A 325 -5.57 16.67 27.45
C ASP A 325 -6.57 17.13 26.37
N GLU A 326 -7.28 18.21 26.66
CA GLU A 326 -8.36 18.74 25.81
C GLU A 326 -7.86 19.40 24.51
N TRP A 327 -6.54 19.46 24.26
CA TRP A 327 -5.97 20.22 23.13
C TRP A 327 -4.76 19.59 22.43
N ALA A 328 -4.66 18.26 22.32
CA ALA A 328 -3.59 17.59 21.58
C ALA A 328 -3.69 17.77 20.04
N GLY A 329 -3.39 18.99 19.56
CA GLY A 329 -2.56 19.19 18.37
C GLY A 329 -3.20 19.43 17.01
N LEU A 330 -4.53 19.31 16.81
CA LEU A 330 -5.19 19.74 15.56
C LEU A 330 -6.56 20.35 15.88
N GLY A 331 -6.73 21.61 15.51
CA GLY A 331 -7.92 22.41 15.84
C GLY A 331 -9.22 21.78 15.35
N ARG A 332 -10.17 21.67 16.27
CA ARG A 332 -11.59 21.28 16.07
C ARG A 332 -12.27 21.96 14.88
N ASP A 333 -11.77 23.12 14.46
CA ASP A 333 -12.38 23.98 13.44
C ASP A 333 -12.07 23.58 11.99
N GLN A 334 -11.14 22.65 11.73
CA GLN A 334 -10.78 22.24 10.37
C GLN A 334 -11.71 21.17 9.75
N TYR A 335 -12.51 20.46 10.56
CA TYR A 335 -13.40 19.40 10.07
C TYR A 335 -14.89 19.68 10.22
N LEU A 336 -15.29 20.78 10.89
CA LEU A 336 -16.70 21.16 11.08
C LEU A 336 -17.18 22.29 10.16
N LYS A 337 -16.45 22.58 9.07
CA LYS A 337 -16.90 23.49 8.01
C LYS A 337 -16.93 22.79 6.67
N VAL A 338 -17.97 21.97 6.50
CA VAL A 338 -18.71 21.91 5.22
C VAL A 338 -19.76 23.02 5.28
#